data_AF-T2ISM1-F1
#
_entry.id   AF-T2ISM1-F1
#
_cell.length_a   1.000
_cell.length_b   1.000
_cell.length_c   1.000
_cell.angle_alpha   90.00
_cell.angle_beta   90.00
_cell.angle_gamma   90.00
#
_symmetry.space_group_name_H-M   'P 1'
#
loop_
_entity.id
_entity.type
_entity.pdbx_description
1 polymer ?
#
loop_
_entity_poly.entity_id
_entity_poly.type
_entity_poly.pdbx_seq_one_letter_code
_entity_poly.pdbx_strand_id
1 'polypeptide(L)'
;MSDIIYPTIDLFIYDLKNSLNATDEENHKFEVHFRKKLPKKTKLVDPDIEIEYLELLPKQQTIDFVNQNRNLEGYYYPVRLNDTYGLQIDCSVDNLTDSQPLKSFSFIKEEIEAKLRGKTGSIGQTWMLSGCLPKDSRKSTQEVAKYCYDLFVKDANLEEDLKERGRLFEGEFFEFWQYQPSQEINLHIIVVIYPSLQSMEKAAELYNYWIGLFSYKHKILFAYTQSRLLKKKSD
;
A
#
# COMPACT_ATOMS: atom_id res chain seq x y z
N MET A 1 25.62 12.00 0.56
CA MET A 1 25.58 10.54 0.76
C MET A 1 24.40 10.05 -0.04
N SER A 2 24.70 9.27 -1.07
CA SER A 2 23.76 8.74 -2.06
C SER A 2 23.25 7.40 -1.53
N ASP A 3 22.01 7.34 -1.02
CA ASP A 3 21.53 6.16 -0.32
C ASP A 3 20.58 5.30 -1.15
N ILE A 4 19.71 5.94 -1.93
CA ILE A 4 18.70 5.27 -2.76
C ILE A 4 18.38 6.15 -3.98
N ILE A 5 18.10 5.57 -5.13
CA ILE A 5 17.60 6.27 -6.32
C ILE A 5 16.10 5.98 -6.43
N TYR A 6 15.33 7.02 -6.75
CA TYR A 6 13.88 6.95 -6.95
C TYR A 6 13.10 6.25 -5.82
N PRO A 7 13.24 6.72 -4.55
CA PRO A 7 12.48 6.17 -3.45
C PRO A 7 10.98 6.35 -3.71
N THR A 8 10.24 5.25 -3.62
CA THR A 8 8.81 5.17 -3.94
C THR A 8 8.07 4.44 -2.82
N ILE A 9 6.88 4.91 -2.48
CA ILE A 9 5.96 4.23 -1.57
C ILE A 9 4.62 4.02 -2.28
N ASP A 10 4.23 2.77 -2.39
CA ASP A 10 2.89 2.34 -2.76
C ASP A 10 2.12 1.95 -1.50
N LEU A 11 1.00 2.61 -1.25
CA LEU A 11 0.05 2.21 -0.22
C LEU A 11 -1.19 1.58 -0.87
N PHE A 12 -1.38 0.29 -0.63
CA PHE A 12 -2.57 -0.45 -1.02
C PHE A 12 -3.57 -0.49 0.14
N ILE A 13 -4.78 -0.01 -0.08
CA ILE A 13 -5.86 0.08 0.91
C ILE A 13 -7.05 -0.72 0.44
N TYR A 14 -7.65 -1.50 1.35
CA TYR A 14 -8.82 -2.32 1.07
C TYR A 14 -9.97 -1.97 1.99
N ASP A 15 -11.11 -1.61 1.39
CA ASP A 15 -12.36 -1.35 2.08
C ASP A 15 -13.43 -2.33 1.60
N LEU A 16 -14.33 -2.70 2.50
CA LEU A 16 -15.50 -3.46 2.13
C LEU A 16 -16.38 -2.59 1.22
N LYS A 17 -16.86 -3.15 0.10
CA LYS A 17 -17.89 -2.48 -0.72
C LYS A 17 -19.28 -2.83 -0.20
N ASN A 18 -19.54 -4.13 -0.03
CA ASN A 18 -20.81 -4.66 0.44
C ASN A 18 -20.55 -5.79 1.46
N SER A 19 -21.40 -5.94 2.48
CA SER A 19 -21.43 -7.15 3.33
C SER A 19 -22.61 -8.05 2.98
N LEU A 20 -22.50 -9.34 3.31
CA LEU A 20 -23.65 -10.26 3.29
C LEU A 20 -24.77 -9.68 4.16
N ASN A 21 -25.95 -9.48 3.57
CA ASN A 21 -27.15 -8.88 4.17
C ASN A 21 -27.07 -7.39 4.53
N ALA A 22 -26.12 -6.62 3.99
CA ALA A 22 -26.12 -5.17 4.19
C ALA A 22 -27.36 -4.50 3.57
N THR A 23 -27.89 -3.48 4.25
CA THR A 23 -28.89 -2.58 3.65
C THR A 23 -28.26 -1.64 2.65
N ASP A 24 -29.07 -1.02 1.79
CA ASP A 24 -28.60 0.02 0.86
C ASP A 24 -27.95 1.18 1.60
N GLU A 25 -28.41 1.54 2.81
CA GLU A 25 -27.77 2.58 3.61
C GLU A 25 -26.39 2.16 4.14
N GLU A 26 -26.19 0.88 4.45
CA GLU A 26 -24.88 0.36 4.87
C GLU A 26 -23.90 0.33 3.72
N ASN A 27 -24.33 -0.16 2.55
CA ASN A 27 -23.52 -0.13 1.33
C ASN A 27 -23.13 1.31 0.94
N HIS A 28 -24.05 2.27 1.09
CA HIS A 28 -23.75 3.68 0.87
C HIS A 28 -22.71 4.22 1.87
N LYS A 29 -22.77 3.82 3.15
CA LYS A 29 -21.76 4.21 4.14
C LYS A 29 -20.37 3.68 3.77
N PHE A 30 -20.28 2.46 3.27
CA PHE A 30 -19.03 1.88 2.79
C PHE A 30 -18.45 2.66 1.60
N GLU A 31 -19.28 2.97 0.60
CA GLU A 31 -18.88 3.81 -0.54
C GLU A 31 -18.39 5.19 -0.09
N VAL A 32 -19.14 5.86 0.79
CA VAL A 32 -18.77 7.17 1.34
C VAL A 32 -17.45 7.08 2.13
N HIS A 33 -17.24 5.99 2.87
CA HIS A 33 -16.00 5.76 3.61
C HIS A 33 -14.79 5.62 2.67
N PHE A 34 -14.93 4.85 1.58
CA PHE A 34 -13.91 4.70 0.54
C PHE A 34 -13.61 6.05 -0.15
N ARG A 35 -14.64 6.76 -0.63
CA ARG A 35 -14.48 8.04 -1.34
C ARG A 35 -13.78 9.12 -0.53
N LYS A 36 -13.86 9.09 0.80
CA LYS A 36 -13.18 10.05 1.69
C LYS A 36 -11.65 9.95 1.67
N LYS A 37 -11.09 8.86 1.13
CA LYS A 37 -9.65 8.64 0.95
C LYS A 37 -9.11 9.25 -0.36
N LEU A 38 -9.99 9.51 -1.31
CA LEU A 38 -9.65 10.10 -2.61
C LEU A 38 -9.62 11.64 -2.57
N PRO A 39 -8.95 12.29 -3.54
CA PRO A 39 -9.05 13.73 -3.75
C PRO A 39 -10.50 14.20 -3.92
N LYS A 40 -10.78 15.43 -3.50
CA LYS A 40 -12.13 16.02 -3.63
C LYS A 40 -12.54 16.08 -5.10
N LYS A 41 -13.84 15.88 -5.37
CA LYS A 41 -14.45 15.90 -6.72
C LYS A 41 -14.04 14.76 -7.66
N THR A 42 -13.36 13.74 -7.14
CA THR A 42 -13.10 12.51 -7.90
C THR A 42 -14.41 11.88 -8.35
N LYS A 43 -14.56 11.69 -9.67
CA LYS A 43 -15.71 10.99 -10.26
C LYS A 43 -15.31 9.53 -10.47
N LEU A 44 -16.04 8.64 -9.82
CA LEU A 44 -15.89 7.20 -10.00
C LEU A 44 -17.08 6.67 -10.77
N VAL A 45 -16.85 5.66 -11.62
CA VAL A 45 -17.87 4.91 -12.33
C VAL A 45 -17.83 3.48 -11.83
N ASP A 46 -18.86 3.12 -11.07
CA ASP A 46 -19.04 1.77 -10.51
C ASP A 46 -20.39 1.20 -10.95
N PRO A 47 -20.50 0.68 -12.18
CA PRO A 47 -21.69 -0.02 -12.63
C PRO A 47 -21.93 -1.27 -11.78
N ASP A 48 -23.21 -1.56 -11.52
CA ASP A 48 -23.65 -2.77 -10.86
C ASP A 48 -23.58 -3.96 -11.82
N ILE A 49 -22.36 -4.43 -12.04
CA ILE A 49 -22.02 -5.58 -12.88
C ILE A 49 -21.13 -6.56 -12.10
N GLU A 50 -21.33 -7.85 -12.34
CA GLU A 50 -20.48 -8.89 -11.78
C GLU A 50 -19.17 -8.96 -12.58
N ILE A 51 -18.08 -8.54 -11.95
CA ILE A 51 -16.73 -8.51 -12.53
C ILE A 51 -15.71 -8.64 -11.41
N GLU A 52 -14.65 -9.41 -11.67
CA GLU A 52 -13.61 -9.66 -10.67
C GLU A 52 -12.76 -8.42 -10.42
N TYR A 53 -12.41 -7.70 -11.48
CA TYR A 53 -11.57 -6.49 -11.43
C TYR A 53 -12.18 -5.39 -12.30
N LEU A 54 -12.43 -4.23 -11.70
CA LEU A 54 -12.97 -3.07 -12.38
C LEU A 54 -12.21 -1.82 -11.99
N GLU A 55 -11.64 -1.13 -12.97
CA GLU A 55 -11.13 0.22 -12.79
C GLU A 55 -12.29 1.20 -12.59
N LEU A 56 -12.22 2.03 -11.55
CA LEU A 56 -13.32 2.93 -11.19
C LEU A 56 -13.21 4.29 -11.89
N LEU A 57 -12.17 4.54 -12.67
CA LEU A 57 -11.95 5.81 -13.37
C LEU A 57 -12.41 5.68 -14.85
N PRO A 58 -13.33 6.54 -15.33
CA PRO A 58 -14.01 6.32 -16.62
C PRO A 58 -13.21 6.72 -17.86
N LYS A 59 -12.13 7.49 -17.74
CA LYS A 59 -11.39 8.09 -18.88
C LYS A 59 -9.88 8.27 -18.64
N GLN A 60 -9.48 8.40 -17.39
CA GLN A 60 -8.08 8.49 -16.97
C GLN A 60 -7.73 7.19 -16.28
N GLN A 61 -6.51 6.69 -16.48
CA GLN A 61 -6.05 5.50 -15.75
C GLN A 61 -5.81 5.83 -14.28
N THR A 62 -5.44 7.07 -13.94
CA THR A 62 -5.05 7.46 -12.58
C THR A 62 -5.45 8.90 -12.25
N ILE A 63 -5.32 9.30 -10.98
CA ILE A 63 -5.47 10.70 -10.52
C ILE A 63 -4.15 11.17 -9.93
N ASP A 64 -3.61 12.29 -10.40
CA ASP A 64 -2.31 12.78 -9.95
C ASP A 64 -2.23 13.02 -8.43
N PHE A 65 -1.12 12.58 -7.84
CA PHE A 65 -0.73 12.92 -6.48
C PHE A 65 -0.10 14.32 -6.48
N VAL A 66 -0.88 15.32 -6.07
CA VAL A 66 -0.41 16.72 -6.04
C VAL A 66 0.08 17.09 -4.64
N ASN A 67 1.36 17.42 -4.48
CA ASN A 67 1.91 17.99 -3.25
C ASN A 67 2.25 19.49 -3.40
N GLN A 68 2.44 20.19 -2.28
CA GLN A 68 2.59 21.66 -2.28
C GLN A 68 3.88 22.14 -2.96
N ASN A 69 4.97 21.39 -2.77
CA ASN A 69 6.31 21.77 -3.22
C ASN A 69 6.68 21.20 -4.60
N ARG A 70 5.80 20.38 -5.22
CA ARG A 70 6.02 19.70 -6.52
C ARG A 70 7.38 19.00 -6.63
N ASN A 71 7.80 18.40 -5.54
CA ASN A 71 9.02 17.58 -5.46
C ASN A 71 8.69 16.08 -5.31
N LEU A 72 7.39 15.75 -5.29
CA LEU A 72 6.89 14.39 -5.33
C LEU A 72 5.98 14.24 -6.54
N GLU A 73 6.04 13.07 -7.14
CA GLU A 73 5.11 12.62 -8.18
C GLU A 73 4.40 11.35 -7.71
N GLY A 74 3.40 10.91 -8.46
CA GLY A 74 2.65 9.69 -8.17
C GLY A 74 1.16 9.86 -8.45
N TYR A 75 0.35 8.92 -7.98
CA TYR A 75 -1.05 8.87 -8.32
C TYR A 75 -1.95 8.07 -7.36
N TYR A 76 -3.26 8.29 -7.49
CA TYR A 76 -4.31 7.45 -6.93
C TYR A 76 -4.89 6.55 -8.01
N TYR A 77 -5.06 5.27 -7.70
CA TYR A 77 -5.64 4.28 -8.59
C TYR A 77 -6.72 3.46 -7.86
N PRO A 78 -8.00 3.87 -7.96
CA PRO A 78 -9.11 3.20 -7.33
C PRO A 78 -9.70 2.10 -8.23
N VAL A 79 -9.93 0.93 -7.64
CA VAL A 79 -10.50 -0.25 -8.31
C VAL A 79 -11.59 -0.88 -7.45
N ARG A 80 -12.44 -1.70 -8.07
CA ARG A 80 -13.31 -2.65 -7.40
C ARG A 80 -12.84 -4.06 -7.70
N LEU A 81 -12.60 -4.81 -6.62
CA LEU A 81 -12.25 -6.22 -6.60
C LEU A 81 -13.46 -6.98 -6.07
N ASN A 82 -14.43 -7.26 -6.96
CA ASN A 82 -15.72 -7.84 -6.61
C ASN A 82 -16.50 -7.07 -5.51
N ASP A 83 -16.47 -7.57 -4.27
CA ASP A 83 -17.14 -7.05 -3.07
C ASP A 83 -16.26 -6.11 -2.24
N THR A 84 -15.09 -5.75 -2.75
CA THR A 84 -14.05 -4.99 -2.06
C THR A 84 -13.64 -3.80 -2.93
N TYR A 85 -13.53 -2.62 -2.33
CA TYR A 85 -12.84 -1.50 -2.96
C TYR A 85 -11.34 -1.61 -2.68
N GLY A 86 -10.53 -1.45 -3.72
CA GLY A 86 -9.09 -1.31 -3.64
C GLY A 86 -8.66 0.12 -3.99
N LEU A 87 -7.64 0.63 -3.32
CA LEU A 87 -7.00 1.89 -3.66
C LEU A 87 -5.49 1.74 -3.55
N GLN A 88 -4.78 1.98 -4.64
CA GLN A 88 -3.34 2.23 -4.60
C GLN A 88 -3.10 3.74 -4.54
N ILE A 89 -2.21 4.15 -3.65
CA ILE A 89 -1.62 5.49 -3.61
C ILE A 89 -0.13 5.30 -3.86
N ASP A 90 0.30 5.62 -5.06
CA ASP A 90 1.71 5.67 -5.46
C ASP A 90 2.25 7.08 -5.19
N CYS A 91 3.46 7.15 -4.65
CA CYS A 91 4.16 8.41 -4.42
C CYS A 91 5.67 8.20 -4.41
N SER A 92 6.39 8.97 -5.22
CA SER A 92 7.84 8.93 -5.35
C SER A 92 8.43 10.34 -5.32
N VAL A 93 9.74 10.44 -5.10
CA VAL A 93 10.44 11.70 -5.38
C VAL A 93 10.51 11.91 -6.89
N ASP A 94 10.14 13.10 -7.36
CA ASP A 94 10.23 13.54 -8.77
C ASP A 94 11.69 13.79 -9.17
N ASN A 95 12.49 12.71 -9.13
CA ASN A 95 13.88 12.64 -9.53
C ASN A 95 14.30 11.17 -9.73
N LEU A 96 14.34 10.75 -10.99
CA LEU A 96 14.72 9.39 -11.40
C LEU A 96 16.23 9.16 -11.40
N THR A 97 17.07 10.20 -11.40
CA THR A 97 18.50 10.08 -11.70
C THR A 97 19.39 10.24 -10.49
N ASP A 98 19.10 11.21 -9.64
CA ASP A 98 19.94 11.55 -8.51
C ASP A 98 19.59 10.71 -7.31
N SER A 99 20.62 10.25 -6.61
CA SER A 99 20.40 9.54 -5.37
C SER A 99 19.92 10.48 -4.26
N GLN A 100 18.87 10.03 -3.59
CA GLN A 100 18.21 10.67 -2.49
C GLN A 100 18.66 10.06 -1.16
N PRO A 101 18.58 10.82 -0.05
CA PRO A 101 18.81 10.28 1.28
C PRO A 101 17.65 9.37 1.70
N LEU A 102 17.90 8.37 2.57
CA LEU A 102 16.84 7.45 3.03
C LEU A 102 15.66 8.16 3.72
N LYS A 103 15.90 9.31 4.35
CA LYS A 103 14.84 10.13 4.97
C LYS A 103 13.74 10.57 4.00
N SER A 104 13.98 10.46 2.68
CA SER A 104 12.96 10.71 1.66
C SER A 104 11.76 9.77 1.82
N PHE A 105 11.95 8.53 2.27
CA PHE A 105 10.84 7.63 2.58
C PHE A 105 9.96 8.16 3.72
N SER A 106 10.56 8.76 4.77
CA SER A 106 9.79 9.41 5.85
C SER A 106 8.93 10.55 5.32
N PHE A 107 9.51 11.39 4.46
CA PHE A 107 8.81 12.50 3.84
C PHE A 107 7.64 12.04 2.95
N ILE A 108 7.86 11.04 2.10
CA ILE A 108 6.80 10.46 1.25
C ILE A 108 5.67 9.89 2.14
N LYS A 109 6.03 9.13 3.18
CA LYS A 109 5.06 8.54 4.12
C LYS A 109 4.20 9.60 4.79
N GLU A 110 4.82 10.65 5.32
CA GLU A 110 4.12 11.77 5.98
C GLU A 110 3.14 12.46 5.03
N GLU A 111 3.52 12.66 3.76
CA GLU A 111 2.65 13.24 2.75
C GLU A 111 1.44 12.33 2.45
N ILE A 112 1.63 11.01 2.28
CA ILE A 112 0.53 10.06 2.09
C ILE A 112 -0.42 10.09 3.30
N GLU A 113 0.11 10.02 4.52
CA GLU A 113 -0.67 10.04 5.77
C GLU A 113 -1.48 11.34 5.92
N ALA A 114 -0.87 12.48 5.59
CA ALA A 114 -1.54 13.77 5.60
C ALA A 114 -2.72 13.82 4.61
N LYS A 115 -2.59 13.21 3.42
CA LYS A 115 -3.69 13.11 2.45
C LYS A 115 -4.83 12.24 2.94
N LEU A 116 -4.52 11.13 3.61
CA LEU A 116 -5.52 10.21 4.16
C LEU A 116 -6.28 10.80 5.35
N ARG A 117 -5.63 11.68 6.12
CA ARG A 117 -6.21 12.31 7.33
C ARG A 117 -6.69 11.22 8.31
N GLY A 118 -5.78 10.29 8.63
CA GLY A 118 -6.00 9.20 9.57
C GLY A 118 -6.98 8.11 9.11
N LYS A 119 -7.33 8.05 7.82
CA LYS A 119 -8.21 6.99 7.29
C LYS A 119 -7.39 5.80 6.85
N THR A 120 -7.78 4.62 7.33
CA THR A 120 -7.23 3.33 6.96
C THR A 120 -8.27 2.48 6.23
N GLY A 121 -7.86 1.34 5.67
CA GLY A 121 -8.77 0.39 5.06
C GLY A 121 -9.58 -0.39 6.11
N SER A 122 -10.86 -0.63 5.84
CA SER A 122 -11.72 -1.42 6.74
C SER A 122 -11.36 -2.91 6.76
N ILE A 123 -10.76 -3.43 5.68
CA ILE A 123 -10.32 -4.82 5.56
C ILE A 123 -8.83 -4.94 5.91
N GLY A 124 -8.01 -4.02 5.40
CA GLY A 124 -6.58 -3.99 5.67
C GLY A 124 -5.84 -3.06 4.71
N GLN A 125 -4.52 -3.00 4.87
CA GLN A 125 -3.64 -2.19 4.03
C GLN A 125 -2.23 -2.78 3.94
N THR A 126 -1.49 -2.43 2.91
CA THR A 126 -0.10 -2.83 2.70
C THR A 126 0.72 -1.65 2.24
N TRP A 127 1.81 -1.40 2.95
CA TRP A 127 2.81 -0.43 2.56
C TRP A 127 3.91 -1.16 1.80
N MET A 128 4.17 -0.77 0.56
CA MET A 128 5.29 -1.27 -0.21
C MET A 128 6.26 -0.12 -0.47
N LEU A 129 7.49 -0.28 0.01
CA LEU A 129 8.56 0.71 -0.18
C LEU A 129 9.56 0.14 -1.18
N SER A 130 9.92 0.94 -2.17
CA SER A 130 10.82 0.50 -3.22
C SER A 130 11.78 1.60 -3.67
N GLY A 131 12.85 1.19 -4.33
CA GLY A 131 13.85 2.09 -4.89
C GLY A 131 15.07 1.31 -5.38
N CYS A 132 15.98 2.02 -6.02
CA CYS A 132 17.19 1.42 -6.59
C CYS A 132 18.41 1.73 -5.73
N LEU A 133 19.20 0.73 -5.39
CA LEU A 133 20.45 0.94 -4.66
C LEU A 133 21.57 1.34 -5.65
N PRO A 134 22.21 2.51 -5.50
CA PRO A 134 23.35 2.88 -6.34
C PRO A 134 24.48 1.85 -6.28
N LYS A 135 25.18 1.61 -7.41
CA LYS A 135 26.28 0.63 -7.47
C LYS A 135 27.45 0.95 -6.53
N ASP A 136 27.65 2.23 -6.24
CA ASP A 136 28.68 2.76 -5.35
C ASP A 136 28.17 2.96 -3.91
N SER A 137 26.93 2.55 -3.61
CA SER A 137 26.38 2.64 -2.27
C SER A 137 27.18 1.78 -1.30
N ARG A 138 27.44 2.34 -0.11
CA ARG A 138 28.07 1.61 0.99
C ARG A 138 27.07 0.84 1.84
N LYS A 139 25.77 1.05 1.63
CA LYS A 139 24.69 0.40 2.38
C LYS A 139 24.29 -0.89 1.68
N SER A 140 24.00 -1.92 2.47
CA SER A 140 23.35 -3.13 2.00
C SER A 140 21.85 -2.93 1.82
N THR A 141 21.22 -3.77 1.01
CA THR A 141 19.75 -3.86 0.86
C THR A 141 19.05 -4.11 2.20
N GLN A 142 19.66 -4.91 3.08
CA GLN A 142 19.16 -5.19 4.43
C GLN A 142 19.14 -3.94 5.33
N GLU A 143 20.19 -3.12 5.28
CA GLU A 143 20.23 -1.87 6.05
C GLU A 143 19.14 -0.88 5.59
N VAL A 144 18.89 -0.81 4.28
CA VAL A 144 17.81 0.01 3.72
C VAL A 144 16.44 -0.54 4.13
N ALA A 145 16.23 -1.87 4.04
CA ALA A 145 14.98 -2.51 4.44
C ALA A 145 14.69 -2.30 5.93
N LYS A 146 15.70 -2.44 6.79
CA LYS A 146 15.59 -2.11 8.21
C LYS A 146 15.16 -0.67 8.42
N TYR A 147 15.84 0.28 7.76
CA TYR A 147 15.48 1.70 7.88
C TYR A 147 14.02 1.94 7.51
N CYS A 148 13.56 1.34 6.41
CA CYS A 148 12.17 1.46 5.96
C CYS A 148 11.18 0.90 6.99
N TYR A 149 11.49 -0.23 7.61
CA TYR A 149 10.64 -0.82 8.65
C TYR A 149 10.56 0.04 9.91
N ASP A 150 11.71 0.59 10.36
CA ASP A 150 11.79 1.47 11.53
C ASP A 150 10.94 2.76 11.39
N LEU A 151 10.53 3.14 10.16
CA LEU A 151 9.60 4.26 9.94
C LEU A 151 8.19 4.00 10.47
N PHE A 152 7.83 2.74 10.68
CA PHE A 152 6.48 2.33 11.09
C PHE A 152 6.44 1.82 12.53
N VAL A 153 7.51 1.15 12.98
CA VAL A 153 7.57 0.51 14.30
C VAL A 153 8.75 1.05 15.09
N LYS A 154 8.45 1.70 16.21
CA LYS A 154 9.48 2.07 17.20
C LYS A 154 9.94 0.82 17.93
N ASP A 155 11.24 0.69 18.15
CA ASP A 155 11.86 -0.46 18.84
C ASP A 155 11.56 -1.82 18.17
N ALA A 156 11.58 -1.83 16.83
CA ALA A 156 11.32 -2.99 15.98
C ALA A 156 12.16 -4.23 16.32
N ASN A 157 11.49 -5.37 16.54
CA ASN A 157 12.14 -6.69 16.59
C ASN A 157 12.18 -7.31 15.19
N LEU A 158 13.20 -6.96 14.41
CA LEU A 158 13.31 -7.38 13.01
C LEU A 158 13.31 -8.90 12.82
N GLU A 159 13.91 -9.66 13.73
CA GLU A 159 13.97 -11.13 13.62
C GLU A 159 12.59 -11.75 13.79
N GLU A 160 11.75 -11.18 14.64
CA GLU A 160 10.38 -11.66 14.86
C GLU A 160 9.44 -11.19 13.74
N ASP A 161 9.61 -9.97 13.25
CA ASP A 161 8.67 -9.33 12.34
C ASP A 161 8.96 -9.62 10.85
N LEU A 162 10.21 -9.91 10.49
CA LEU A 162 10.58 -10.35 9.14
C LEU A 162 10.03 -11.76 8.91
N LYS A 163 9.08 -11.88 7.99
CA LYS A 163 8.42 -13.16 7.68
C LYS A 163 9.05 -13.86 6.49
N GLU A 164 9.46 -13.11 5.49
CA GLU A 164 10.01 -13.69 4.27
C GLU A 164 11.07 -12.79 3.65
N ARG A 165 12.04 -13.42 2.99
CA ARG A 165 13.03 -12.75 2.15
C ARG A 165 13.13 -13.46 0.81
N GLY A 166 13.05 -12.69 -0.26
CA GLY A 166 13.03 -13.23 -1.61
C GLY A 166 13.80 -12.39 -2.61
N ARG A 167 13.64 -12.76 -3.88
CA ARG A 167 14.09 -11.95 -5.01
C ARG A 167 12.96 -11.81 -6.02
N LEU A 168 12.81 -10.62 -6.56
CA LEU A 168 11.82 -10.29 -7.58
C LEU A 168 12.47 -9.36 -8.61
N PHE A 169 12.52 -9.76 -9.88
CA PHE A 169 13.23 -9.02 -10.95
C PHE A 169 14.63 -8.55 -10.53
N GLU A 170 15.40 -9.44 -9.90
CA GLU A 170 16.74 -9.16 -9.34
C GLU A 170 16.77 -8.23 -8.12
N GLY A 171 15.65 -7.59 -7.77
CA GLY A 171 15.49 -6.85 -6.53
C GLY A 171 15.39 -7.77 -5.33
N GLU A 172 15.97 -7.36 -4.21
CA GLU A 172 15.84 -8.05 -2.93
C GLU A 172 14.55 -7.64 -2.23
N PHE A 173 13.75 -8.63 -1.86
CA PHE A 173 12.43 -8.48 -1.26
C PHE A 173 12.47 -8.85 0.23
N PHE A 174 11.80 -8.05 1.05
CA PHE A 174 11.64 -8.26 2.49
C PHE A 174 10.18 -8.04 2.88
N GLU A 175 9.53 -9.04 3.47
CA GLU A 175 8.16 -8.93 4.00
C GLU A 175 8.20 -8.84 5.52
N PHE A 176 7.73 -7.73 6.06
CA PHE A 176 7.51 -7.53 7.49
C PHE A 176 6.02 -7.56 7.80
N TRP A 177 5.65 -8.28 8.85
CA TRP A 177 4.24 -8.40 9.21
C TRP A 177 4.02 -8.56 10.71
N GLN A 178 3.30 -7.59 11.29
CA GLN A 178 2.78 -7.66 12.65
C GLN A 178 1.27 -7.89 12.61
N TYR A 179 0.81 -9.00 13.19
CA TYR A 179 -0.60 -9.34 13.25
C TYR A 179 -1.00 -9.83 14.64
N GLN A 180 -1.78 -9.00 15.33
CA GLN A 180 -2.31 -9.31 16.66
C GLN A 180 -3.79 -8.89 16.70
N PRO A 181 -4.72 -9.77 16.27
CA PRO A 181 -6.13 -9.42 16.15
C PRO A 181 -6.79 -9.03 17.48
N SER A 182 -6.26 -9.47 18.62
CA SER A 182 -6.75 -9.03 19.95
C SER A 182 -6.41 -7.58 20.30
N GLN A 183 -5.40 -7.01 19.65
CA GLN A 183 -4.96 -5.62 19.84
C GLN A 183 -5.29 -4.76 18.60
N GLU A 184 -6.06 -5.31 17.66
CA GLU A 184 -6.39 -4.68 16.37
C GLU A 184 -5.16 -4.26 15.54
N ILE A 185 -4.02 -4.95 15.76
CA ILE A 185 -2.78 -4.71 15.01
C ILE A 185 -2.78 -5.59 13.75
N ASN A 186 -2.68 -4.95 12.59
CA ASN A 186 -2.38 -5.59 11.31
C ASN A 186 -1.53 -4.65 10.45
N LEU A 187 -0.21 -4.68 10.65
CA LEU A 187 0.76 -3.89 9.90
C LEU A 187 1.50 -4.79 8.93
N HIS A 188 1.26 -4.60 7.64
CA HIS A 188 1.91 -5.34 6.56
C HIS A 188 2.78 -4.39 5.73
N ILE A 189 4.08 -4.63 5.73
CA ILE A 189 5.07 -3.80 5.05
C ILE A 189 5.93 -4.70 4.16
N ILE A 190 6.11 -4.28 2.92
CA ILE A 190 7.00 -4.91 1.97
C ILE A 190 8.08 -3.90 1.60
N VAL A 191 9.33 -4.34 1.55
CA VAL A 191 10.43 -3.53 1.03
C VAL A 191 11.08 -4.26 -0.12
N VAL A 192 11.23 -3.60 -1.27
CA VAL A 192 11.92 -4.16 -2.44
C VAL A 192 13.00 -3.21 -2.92
N ILE A 193 14.26 -3.64 -2.81
CA ILE A 193 15.41 -2.84 -3.22
C ILE A 193 15.98 -3.41 -4.50
N TYR A 194 15.87 -2.64 -5.59
CA TYR A 194 16.29 -3.06 -6.92
C TYR A 194 17.75 -2.70 -7.21
N PRO A 195 18.43 -3.49 -8.06
CA PRO A 195 19.78 -3.16 -8.51
C PRO A 195 19.79 -2.09 -9.62
N SER A 196 18.64 -1.81 -10.25
CA SER A 196 18.53 -0.85 -11.35
C SER A 196 17.10 -0.36 -11.55
N LEU A 197 16.95 0.83 -12.14
CA LEU A 197 15.63 1.39 -12.52
C LEU A 197 14.90 0.46 -13.50
N GLN A 198 15.61 -0.17 -14.42
CA GLN A 198 15.01 -1.13 -15.36
C GLN A 198 14.36 -2.32 -14.64
N SER A 199 14.99 -2.82 -13.57
CA SER A 199 14.42 -3.89 -12.74
C SER A 199 13.16 -3.42 -12.02
N MET A 200 13.17 -2.17 -11.54
CA MET A 200 12.03 -1.54 -10.86
C MET A 200 10.86 -1.29 -11.83
N GLU A 201 11.11 -0.78 -13.04
CA GLU A 201 10.11 -0.58 -14.10
C GLU A 201 9.41 -1.89 -14.48
N LYS A 202 10.17 -2.98 -14.66
CA LYS A 202 9.58 -4.31 -14.90
C LYS A 202 8.71 -4.79 -13.74
N ALA A 203 9.09 -4.46 -12.50
CA ALA A 203 8.29 -4.82 -11.34
C ALA A 203 6.98 -4.00 -11.26
N ALA A 204 7.00 -2.75 -11.71
CA ALA A 204 5.82 -1.88 -11.77
C ALA A 204 4.73 -2.42 -12.71
N GLU A 205 5.10 -3.19 -13.75
CA GLU A 205 4.14 -3.90 -14.62
C GLU A 205 3.24 -4.87 -13.82
N LEU A 206 3.67 -5.29 -12.62
CA LEU A 206 2.91 -6.20 -11.78
C LEU A 206 1.91 -5.51 -10.81
N TYR A 207 1.80 -4.19 -10.78
CA TYR A 207 0.95 -3.49 -9.80
C TYR A 207 -0.51 -3.95 -9.79
N ASN A 208 -1.08 -4.26 -10.95
CA ASN A 208 -2.45 -4.81 -11.05
C ASN A 208 -2.57 -6.21 -10.43
N TYR A 209 -1.49 -6.99 -10.35
CA TYR A 209 -1.47 -8.27 -9.65
C TYR A 209 -1.23 -8.08 -8.15
N TRP A 210 -0.37 -7.13 -7.75
CA TRP A 210 -0.14 -6.80 -6.35
C TRP A 210 -1.42 -6.35 -5.64
N ILE A 211 -2.21 -5.48 -6.28
CA ILE A 211 -3.46 -4.99 -5.70
C ILE A 211 -4.46 -6.13 -5.46
N GLY A 212 -4.51 -7.15 -6.33
CA GLY A 212 -5.33 -8.34 -6.13
C GLY A 212 -4.75 -9.27 -5.04
N LEU A 213 -3.46 -9.55 -5.10
CA LEU A 213 -2.77 -10.46 -4.16
C LEU A 213 -2.91 -9.99 -2.71
N PHE A 214 -2.61 -8.71 -2.44
CA PHE A 214 -2.73 -8.20 -1.08
C PHE A 214 -4.21 -8.09 -0.65
N SER A 215 -5.13 -7.86 -1.58
CA SER A 215 -6.57 -7.92 -1.28
C SER A 215 -6.96 -9.30 -0.74
N TYR A 216 -6.57 -10.37 -1.43
CA TYR A 216 -6.84 -11.75 -0.99
C TYR A 216 -6.25 -12.03 0.40
N LYS A 217 -5.00 -11.64 0.65
CA LYS A 217 -4.37 -11.76 1.98
C LYS A 217 -5.21 -11.07 3.06
N HIS A 218 -5.59 -9.81 2.86
CA HIS A 218 -6.35 -9.07 3.88
C HIS A 218 -7.78 -9.57 4.04
N LYS A 219 -8.43 -10.04 2.98
CA LYS A 219 -9.76 -10.68 3.08
C LYS A 219 -9.72 -11.94 3.95
N ILE A 220 -8.71 -12.78 3.78
CA ILE A 220 -8.52 -13.99 4.60
C ILE A 220 -8.34 -13.61 6.07
N LEU A 221 -7.47 -12.64 6.36
CA LEU A 221 -7.20 -12.18 7.72
C LEU A 221 -8.42 -11.51 8.36
N PHE A 222 -9.15 -10.70 7.59
CA PHE A 222 -10.37 -10.06 8.02
C PHE A 222 -11.43 -11.10 8.41
N ALA A 223 -11.71 -12.07 7.53
CA ALA A 223 -12.67 -13.14 7.81
C ALA A 223 -12.29 -13.95 9.05
N TYR A 224 -11.01 -14.29 9.20
CA TYR A 224 -10.50 -14.98 10.40
C TYR A 224 -10.68 -14.13 11.66
N THR A 225 -10.37 -12.83 11.61
CA THR A 225 -10.55 -11.91 12.75
C THR A 225 -12.01 -11.82 13.16
N GLN A 226 -12.92 -11.62 12.21
CA GLN A 226 -14.36 -11.56 12.48
C GLN A 226 -14.87 -12.86 13.10
N SER A 227 -14.44 -14.02 12.60
CA SER A 227 -14.78 -15.32 13.17
C SER A 227 -14.31 -15.45 14.63
N ARG A 228 -13.08 -15.04 14.94
CA ARG A 228 -12.53 -15.06 16.31
C ARG A 228 -13.30 -14.13 17.26
N LEU A 229 -13.72 -12.96 16.77
CA LEU A 229 -14.53 -12.01 17.55
C LEU A 229 -15.93 -12.54 17.84
N LEU A 230 -16.57 -13.19 16.86
CA LEU A 230 -17.87 -13.83 17.05
C LEU A 230 -17.79 -14.96 18.09
N LYS A 231 -16.76 -15.82 18.00
CA LYS A 231 -16.56 -16.87 18.99
C LYS A 231 -16.47 -16.32 20.42
N LYS A 232 -15.68 -15.27 20.63
CA LYS A 232 -15.55 -14.60 21.95
C LYS A 232 -16.85 -13.99 22.48
N LYS A 233 -17.81 -13.65 21.61
CA LYS A 233 -19.11 -13.08 22.00
C LYS A 233 -20.15 -14.17 22.29
N SER A 234 -19.89 -15.41 21.87
CA SER A 234 -20.76 -16.57 22.09
C SER A 234 -20.37 -17.38 23.32
N ASP A 235 -19.19 -17.13 23.90
CA ASP A 235 -18.72 -17.64 25.19
C ASP A 235 -19.08 -16.64 26.32
#